data_AF-A0A1Q6FX71-F1
#
_entry.id   AF-A0A1Q6FX71-F1
#
_cell.length_a   1.000
_cell.length_b   1.000
_cell.length_c   1.000
_cell.angle_alpha   90.00
_cell.angle_beta   90.00
_cell.angle_gamma   90.00
#
_symmetry.space_group_name_H-M   'P 1'
#
loop_
_entity.id
_entity.type
_entity.pdbx_description
1 polymer ?
#
loop_
_entity_poly.entity_id
_entity_poly.type
_entity_poly.pdbx_seq_one_letter_code
_entity_poly.pdbx_strand_id
1 'polypeptide(L)' 'MLMTDTMLAGKYALFAEMMNEARIYLDTGIDFGSVCRYLGLDEETFDAVLTDELGLGGNEIFSIYRRSEAEMAENLY' A
#
# COMPACT_ATOMS: atom_id res chain seq x y z
N MET A 1 23.00 -1.97 -14.73
CA MET A 1 22.17 -1.54 -13.59
C MET A 1 20.93 -2.41 -13.63
N LEU A 2 20.94 -3.57 -12.95
CA LEU A 2 19.84 -4.57 -12.99
C LEU A 2 19.42 -5.03 -11.59
N MET A 3 20.15 -4.62 -10.55
CA MET A 3 19.97 -5.12 -9.17
C MET A 3 18.92 -4.32 -8.39
N THR A 4 18.65 -3.08 -8.81
CA THR A 4 17.65 -2.17 -8.20
C THR A 4 16.22 -2.54 -8.57
N ASP A 5 15.97 -2.99 -9.81
CA ASP A 5 14.62 -3.21 -10.32
C ASP A 5 13.99 -4.48 -9.72
N THR A 6 14.78 -5.55 -9.55
CA THR A 6 14.30 -6.79 -8.90
C THR A 6 13.98 -6.57 -7.42
N MET A 7 14.76 -5.75 -6.73
CA MET A 7 14.51 -5.45 -5.32
C MET A 7 13.25 -4.60 -5.14
N LEU A 8 13.03 -3.61 -6.02
CA LEU A 8 11.82 -2.80 -6.01
C LEU A 8 10.58 -3.63 -6.33
N ALA A 9 10.64 -4.49 -7.36
CA ALA A 9 9.55 -5.40 -7.70
C ALA A 9 9.19 -6.35 -6.55
N GLY A 10 10.20 -6.88 -5.83
CA GLY A 10 9.97 -7.73 -4.66
C GLY A 10 9.26 -6.98 -3.51
N LYS A 11 9.60 -5.71 -3.29
CA LYS A 11 8.94 -4.87 -2.27
C LYS A 11 7.53 -4.46 -2.68
N TYR A 12 7.30 -4.22 -3.97
CA TYR A 12 5.96 -3.99 -4.52
C TYR A 12 5.07 -5.23 -4.34
N ALA A 13 5.59 -6.42 -4.63
CA ALA A 13 4.87 -7.67 -4.38
C ALA A 13 4.52 -7.85 -2.90
N LEU A 14 5.48 -7.58 -2.01
CA LEU A 14 5.24 -7.65 -0.56
C LEU A 14 4.20 -6.63 -0.11
N PHE A 15 4.21 -5.40 -0.66
CA PHE A 15 3.16 -4.41 -0.42
C PHE A 15 1.78 -4.95 -0.84
N ALA A 16 1.68 -5.57 -2.02
CA ALA A 16 0.43 -6.15 -2.49
C ALA A 16 -0.06 -7.31 -1.59
N GLU A 17 0.84 -8.16 -1.10
CA GLU A 17 0.51 -9.21 -0.12
C GLU A 17 0.01 -8.61 1.20
N MET A 18 0.67 -7.56 1.71
CA MET A 18 0.25 -6.89 2.94
C MET A 18 -1.15 -6.27 2.81
N MET A 19 -1.47 -5.71 1.64
CA MET A 19 -2.79 -5.14 1.39
C MET A 19 -3.86 -6.22 1.22
N ASN A 20 -3.59 -7.30 0.48
CA ASN A 20 -4.62 -8.30 0.17
C ASN A 20 -4.78 -9.36 1.27
N GLU A 21 -3.68 -9.92 1.77
CA GLU A 21 -3.71 -11.04 2.71
C GLU A 21 -3.76 -10.55 4.15
N ALA A 22 -2.81 -9.67 4.53
CA ALA A 22 -2.72 -9.16 5.89
C ALA A 22 -3.74 -8.03 6.18
N ARG A 23 -4.32 -7.43 5.13
CA ARG A 23 -5.32 -6.36 5.20
C ARG A 23 -4.90 -5.23 6.14
N ILE A 24 -3.63 -4.82 6.04
CA ILE A 24 -3.01 -3.86 6.96
C ILE A 24 -3.74 -2.50 7.03
N TYR A 25 -4.55 -2.16 6.02
CA TYR A 25 -5.39 -0.97 6.01
C TYR A 25 -6.44 -0.95 7.12
N LEU A 26 -6.81 -2.11 7.69
CA LEU A 26 -7.74 -2.21 8.82
C LEU A 26 -7.14 -1.69 10.13
N ASP A 27 -5.81 -1.70 10.26
CA ASP A 27 -5.13 -1.09 11.38
C ASP A 27 -4.98 0.42 11.13
N THR A 28 -5.67 1.24 11.94
CA THR A 28 -5.63 2.70 11.81
C THR A 28 -4.32 3.31 12.29
N GLY A 29 -3.49 2.55 13.00
CA GLY A 29 -2.13 2.95 13.39
C GLY A 29 -1.09 2.75 12.28
N ILE A 30 -1.43 2.05 11.20
CA ILE A 30 -0.54 1.80 10.06
C ILE A 30 -0.92 2.75 8.92
N ASP A 31 0.01 3.60 8.51
CA ASP A 31 -0.12 4.45 7.32
C ASP A 31 0.86 4.01 6.23
N PHE A 32 0.73 4.60 5.04
CA PHE A 32 1.61 4.30 3.91
C PHE A 32 3.08 4.53 4.27
N GLY A 33 3.41 5.64 4.94
CA GLY A 33 4.76 5.94 5.39
C GLY A 33 5.34 4.88 6.35
N SER A 34 4.52 4.28 7.21
CA SER A 34 4.94 3.18 8.09
C SER A 34 5.25 1.91 7.31
N VAL A 35 4.50 1.63 6.25
CA VAL A 35 4.80 0.52 5.33
C VAL A 35 6.07 0.79 4.54
N CYS A 36 6.25 2.00 4.02
CA CYS A 36 7.49 2.40 3.32
C CYS A 36 8.71 2.22 4.23
N ARG A 37 8.62 2.67 5.50
CA ARG A 37 9.67 2.46 6.50
C ARG A 37 9.96 0.98 6.74
N TYR A 38 8.92 0.15 6.86
CA TYR A 38 9.08 -1.29 7.04
C TYR A 38 9.77 -1.97 5.83
N LEU A 39 9.39 -1.56 4.62
CA LEU A 39 9.98 -2.05 3.37
C LEU A 39 11.35 -1.44 3.08
N GLY A 40 11.83 -0.50 3.90
CA GLY A 40 13.05 0.26 3.65
C GLY A 40 13.00 1.01 2.32
N LEU A 41 11.86 1.63 2.03
CA LEU A 41 11.61 2.45 0.84
C LEU A 41 11.43 3.91 1.24
N ASP A 42 11.86 4.78 0.34
CA ASP A 42 11.49 6.18 0.35
C ASP A 42 10.02 6.33 -0.07
N GLU A 43 9.27 7.14 0.66
CA GLU A 43 7.82 7.29 0.47
C GLU A 43 7.50 7.95 -0.87
N GLU A 44 8.21 9.02 -1.24
CA GLU A 44 7.99 9.75 -2.50
C GLU A 44 8.30 8.86 -3.71
N THR A 45 9.42 8.13 -3.65
CA THR A 45 9.82 7.21 -4.72
C THR A 45 8.81 6.09 -4.90
N PHE A 46 8.30 5.51 -3.80
CA PHE A 46 7.35 4.41 -3.91
C PHE A 46 5.95 4.89 -4.30
N ASP A 47 5.53 6.07 -3.84
CA ASP A 47 4.29 6.71 -4.27
C ASP A 47 4.28 7.00 -5.77
N ALA A 48 5.41 7.47 -6.33
CA ALA A 48 5.57 7.68 -7.77
C ALA A 48 5.43 6.36 -8.55
N VAL A 49 6.00 5.27 -8.05
CA VAL A 49 5.87 3.94 -8.66
C VAL A 49 4.41 3.46 -8.62
N LEU A 50 3.73 3.60 -7.49
CA LEU A 50 2.31 3.22 -7.38
C LEU A 50 1.43 4.06 -8.29
N THR A 51 1.73 5.35 -8.42
CA THR A 51 1.01 6.26 -9.32
C THR A 51 1.24 5.88 -10.78
N ASP A 52 2.45 5.50 -11.17
CA ASP A 52 2.75 5.07 -12.55
C ASP A 52 2.05 3.73 -12.89
N GLU A 53 2.09 2.77 -11.97
CA GLU A 53 1.58 1.41 -12.20
C GLU A 53 0.05 1.29 -12.02
N LEU A 54 -0.52 1.99 -11.02
CA LEU A 54 -1.92 1.86 -10.62
C LEU A 54 -2.75 3.14 -10.81
N GLY A 55 -2.10 4.26 -11.14
CA GLY A 55 -2.76 5.57 -11.24
C GLY A 55 -3.11 6.20 -9.89
N LEU A 56 -2.68 5.60 -8.76
CA LEU A 56 -3.04 6.00 -7.41
C LEU A 56 -1.82 6.04 -6.50
N GLY A 57 -1.75 7.06 -5.64
CA GLY A 57 -0.74 7.17 -4.60
C GLY A 57 -1.01 6.20 -3.43
N GLY A 58 0.02 5.86 -2.66
CA GLY A 58 -0.07 4.90 -1.56
C GLY A 58 -1.06 5.29 -0.48
N ASN A 59 -1.09 6.57 -0.08
CA ASN A 59 -2.06 7.09 0.87
C ASN A 59 -3.50 7.08 0.33
N GLU A 60 -3.66 7.27 -0.98
CA GLU A 60 -4.97 7.19 -1.63
C GLU A 60 -5.50 5.75 -1.65
N ILE A 61 -4.64 4.78 -1.96
CA ILE A 61 -4.95 3.35 -1.88
C ILE A 61 -5.46 3.01 -0.48
N PHE A 62 -4.73 3.36 0.58
CA PHE A 62 -5.18 3.12 1.96
C PHE A 62 -6.55 3.73 2.26
N SER A 63 -6.77 4.96 1.79
CA SER A 63 -8.02 5.67 2.01
C SER A 63 -9.20 4.99 1.30
N ILE A 64 -9.01 4.49 0.08
CA ILE A 64 -10.03 3.76 -0.68
C ILE A 64 -10.40 2.46 0.02
N TYR A 65 -9.41 1.64 0.42
CA TYR A 65 -9.68 0.37 1.09
C TYR A 65 -10.40 0.57 2.43
N ARG A 66 -9.96 1.53 3.26
CA ARG A 66 -10.62 1.83 4.54
C ARG A 66 -12.08 2.26 4.36
N ARG A 67 -12.35 3.11 3.36
CA ARG A 67 -13.72 3.55 3.06
C ARG A 67 -14.58 2.39 2.58
N SER A 68 -14.08 1.57 1.67
CA SER A 68 -14.79 0.38 1.17
C SER A 68 -15.17 -0.56 2.31
N GLU A 69 -14.27 -0.79 3.26
CA GLU A 69 -14.55 -1.65 4.42
C GLU A 69 -15.57 -1.03 5.38
N ALA A 70 -15.48 0.28 5.63
CA ALA A 70 -16.45 0.98 6.46
C ALA A 70 -17.86 0.90 5.86
N GLU A 71 -17.99 1.12 4.54
CA GLU A 71 -19.26 1.01 3.82
C GLU A 71 -19.82 -0.43 3.84
N MET A 72 -18.96 -1.45 3.76
CA MET A 72 -19.40 -2.86 3.89
C MET A 72 -19.85 -3.19 5.31
N ALA A 73 -19.19 -2.66 6.35
CA ALA A 73 -19.57 -2.87 7.73
C ALA A 73 -20.93 -2.19 8.06
N GLU A 74 -21.20 -1.03 7.48
CA GLU A 74 -22.48 -0.32 7.66
C GLU A 74 -23.67 -1.04 7.02
N ASN A 75 -23.46 -1.80 5.93
CA ASN A 75 -24.51 -2.56 5.26
C ASN A 75 -24.88 -3.90 5.94
N LEU A 76 -24.18 -4.27 7.03
CA LEU A 76 -24.45 -5.47 7.82
C LEU A 76 -25.28 -5.21 9.09
N TYR A 77 -25.70 -3.95 9.30
CA TYR A 77 -26.56 -3.50 10.41
C TYR A 77 -27.85 -2.86 9.89
#